data_AF-A0AAV2Z4L5-F1
#
_entry.id   AF-A0AAV2Z4L5-F1
#
_cell.length_a   1.000
_cell.length_b   1.000
_cell.length_c   1.000
_cell.angle_alpha   90.00
_cell.angle_beta   90.00
_cell.angle_gamma   90.00
#
_symmetry.space_group_name_H-M   'P 1'
#
loop_
_entity.id
_entity.type
_entity.pdbx_description
1 polymer ?
#
loop_
_entity_poly.entity_id
_entity_poly.type
_entity_poly.pdbx_seq_one_letter_code
_entity_poly.pdbx_strand_id
1 'polypeptide(L)'
;YKILESKTYNVEEGSKKFLSVSKYPFNPQAKKLQYVRTAFSWIVETGEDGVIVGTSRLQHYTKVQEYKHLLELDASDNIIGGKWLKESNKKHPDFLWFPTGVPAENTITNVGLSYKNVKELLNESIKGRC
;
A
#
# COMPACT_ATOMS: atom_id res chain seq x y z
N TYR A 1 -0.25 -6.51 -1.59
CA TYR A 1 -0.80 -5.75 -2.74
C TYR A 1 -0.99 -6.71 -3.92
N LYS A 2 -1.79 -6.34 -4.92
CA LYS A 2 -2.01 -7.16 -6.12
C LYS A 2 -2.08 -6.30 -7.37
N ILE A 3 -1.36 -6.67 -8.42
CA ILE A 3 -1.53 -6.07 -9.75
C ILE A 3 -2.74 -6.71 -10.42
N LEU A 4 -3.74 -5.89 -10.76
CA LEU A 4 -4.97 -6.33 -11.41
C LEU A 4 -4.90 -6.22 -12.93
N GLU A 5 -4.14 -5.24 -13.42
CA GLU A 5 -3.96 -4.98 -14.84
C GLU A 5 -2.61 -4.28 -15.05
N SER A 6 -1.91 -4.67 -16.11
CA SER A 6 -0.63 -4.10 -16.48
C SER A 6 -0.53 -4.11 -18.00
N LYS A 7 -0.32 -2.94 -18.63
CA LYS A 7 -0.17 -2.84 -20.07
C LYS A 7 0.79 -1.72 -20.49
N THR A 8 1.73 -2.06 -21.37
CA THR A 8 2.70 -1.14 -21.95
C THR A 8 2.12 -0.40 -23.15
N TYR A 9 2.51 0.87 -23.29
CA TYR A 9 2.23 1.73 -24.42
C TYR A 9 3.52 2.46 -24.83
N ASN A 10 3.65 2.82 -26.12
CA ASN A 10 4.59 3.88 -26.47
C ASN A 10 4.11 5.23 -25.89
N VAL A 11 5.00 6.21 -25.87
CA VAL A 11 4.78 7.47 -25.16
C VAL A 11 3.64 8.26 -25.79
N GLU A 12 3.56 8.31 -27.12
CA GLU A 12 2.55 9.04 -27.87
C GLU A 12 1.14 8.45 -27.63
N GLU A 13 1.01 7.13 -27.76
CA GLU A 13 -0.25 6.41 -27.51
C GLU A 13 -0.73 6.57 -26.07
N GLY A 14 0.18 6.39 -25.11
CA GLY A 14 -0.15 6.54 -23.69
C GLY A 14 -0.56 7.96 -23.35
N SER A 15 0.14 8.96 -23.90
CA SER A 15 -0.18 10.38 -23.72
C SER A 15 -1.58 10.72 -24.23
N LYS A 16 -1.89 10.28 -25.46
CA LYS A 16 -3.20 10.52 -26.06
C LYS A 16 -4.31 9.82 -25.27
N LYS A 17 -4.08 8.57 -24.87
CA LYS A 17 -5.08 7.73 -24.21
C LYS A 17 -5.42 8.19 -22.79
N PHE A 18 -4.41 8.51 -21.98
CA PHE A 18 -4.59 8.72 -20.55
C PHE A 18 -4.60 10.20 -20.14
N LEU A 19 -4.04 11.08 -20.97
CA LEU A 19 -3.86 12.49 -20.66
C LEU A 19 -4.51 13.42 -21.70
N SER A 20 -5.03 12.88 -22.81
CA SER A 20 -5.60 13.67 -23.91
C SER A 20 -4.65 14.70 -24.51
N VAL A 21 -3.34 14.41 -24.51
CA VAL A 21 -2.29 15.27 -25.09
C VAL A 21 -1.49 14.52 -26.15
N SER A 22 -0.97 15.25 -27.15
CA SER A 22 -0.17 14.68 -28.23
C SER A 22 1.28 14.38 -27.85
N LYS A 23 1.81 15.07 -26.84
CA LYS A 23 3.19 14.91 -26.34
C LYS A 23 3.18 14.75 -24.82
N TYR A 24 3.96 13.81 -24.31
CA TYR A 24 4.08 13.58 -22.87
C TYR A 24 4.76 14.77 -22.18
N PRO A 25 4.10 15.40 -21.19
CA PRO A 25 4.61 16.65 -20.63
C PRO A 25 5.47 16.49 -19.38
N PHE A 26 5.48 15.30 -18.75
CA PHE A 26 6.00 15.15 -17.38
C PHE A 26 7.47 14.74 -17.31
N ASN A 27 7.89 13.81 -18.17
CA ASN A 27 9.27 13.31 -18.17
C ASN A 27 9.77 13.08 -19.60
N PRO A 28 10.71 13.92 -20.10
CA PRO A 28 11.25 13.76 -21.45
C PRO A 28 12.18 12.52 -21.59
N GLN A 29 12.60 11.90 -20.49
CA GLN A 29 13.42 10.68 -20.52
C GLN A 29 12.58 9.41 -20.70
N ALA A 30 11.27 9.46 -20.46
CA ALA A 30 10.38 8.33 -20.66
C ALA A 30 10.39 7.86 -22.13
N LYS A 31 10.59 6.56 -22.33
CA LYS A 31 10.57 5.88 -23.64
C LYS A 31 9.36 4.98 -23.81
N LYS A 32 8.76 4.54 -22.70
CA LYS A 32 7.50 3.78 -22.68
C LYS A 32 6.67 4.20 -21.47
N LEU A 33 5.37 4.00 -21.56
CA LEU A 33 4.43 4.23 -20.45
C LEU A 33 3.76 2.91 -20.10
N GLN A 34 3.88 2.48 -18.85
CA GLN A 34 3.19 1.31 -18.32
C GLN A 34 1.96 1.74 -17.56
N TYR A 35 0.76 1.44 -18.07
CA TYR A 35 -0.45 1.56 -17.27
C TYR A 35 -0.54 0.41 -16.29
N VAL A 36 -0.75 0.74 -15.01
CA VAL A 36 -0.88 -0.24 -13.93
C VAL A 36 -2.13 0.07 -13.11
N ARG A 37 -2.93 -0.97 -12.87
CA ARG A 37 -4.04 -0.98 -11.90
C ARG A 37 -3.68 -1.90 -10.75
N THR A 38 -3.55 -1.35 -9.56
CA THR A 38 -3.11 -2.08 -8.36
C THR A 38 -4.22 -2.07 -7.31
N ALA A 39 -4.53 -3.22 -6.73
CA ALA A 39 -5.29 -3.30 -5.50
C ALA A 39 -4.35 -3.29 -4.29
N PHE A 40 -4.63 -2.39 -3.35
CA PHE A 40 -4.00 -2.36 -2.04
C PHE A 40 -5.05 -2.69 -0.99
N SER A 41 -4.69 -3.58 -0.06
CA SER A 41 -5.58 -4.07 0.98
C SER A 41 -4.98 -3.79 2.36
N TRP A 42 -5.80 -3.34 3.30
CA TRP A 42 -5.39 -3.07 4.67
C TRP A 42 -6.51 -3.39 5.65
N ILE A 43 -6.15 -3.56 6.92
CA ILE A 43 -7.09 -3.84 8.00
C ILE A 43 -7.64 -2.53 8.55
N VAL A 44 -8.95 -2.47 8.81
CA VAL A 44 -9.62 -1.34 9.49
C VAL A 44 -10.00 -1.71 10.93
N GLU A 45 -10.31 -0.70 11.72
CA GLU A 45 -10.57 -0.80 13.15
C GLU A 45 -11.86 -1.58 13.46
N THR A 46 -11.84 -2.31 14.58
CA THR A 46 -13.01 -2.98 15.15
C THR A 46 -12.92 -3.04 16.67
N GLY A 47 -14.07 -3.14 17.34
CA GLY A 47 -14.19 -3.42 18.77
C GLY A 47 -14.52 -4.89 19.07
N GLU A 48 -14.46 -5.78 18.07
CA GLU A 48 -14.72 -7.20 18.25
C GLU A 48 -13.62 -7.88 19.08
N ASP A 49 -14.05 -8.73 20.03
CA ASP A 49 -13.17 -9.51 20.90
C ASP A 49 -12.82 -10.90 20.32
N GLY A 50 -11.68 -11.43 20.75
CA GLY A 50 -11.16 -12.75 20.40
C GLY A 50 -10.28 -12.79 19.15
N VAL A 51 -9.84 -14.01 18.78
CA VAL A 51 -8.89 -14.22 17.68
C VAL A 51 -9.56 -14.00 16.31
N ILE A 52 -9.26 -12.87 15.66
CA ILE A 52 -9.78 -12.55 14.33
C ILE A 52 -8.89 -13.10 13.22
N VAL A 53 -7.56 -12.97 13.37
CA VAL A 53 -6.58 -13.41 12.37
C VAL A 53 -6.65 -14.94 12.21
N GLY A 54 -6.68 -15.41 10.96
CA GLY A 54 -6.81 -16.85 10.65
C GLY A 54 -8.26 -17.35 10.61
N THR A 55 -9.25 -16.50 10.91
CA THR A 55 -10.68 -16.83 10.79
C THR A 55 -11.29 -16.15 9.57
N SER A 56 -12.49 -16.58 9.17
CA SER A 56 -13.27 -15.89 8.11
C SER A 56 -13.63 -14.44 8.48
N ARG A 57 -13.63 -14.11 9.78
CA ARG A 57 -14.01 -12.78 10.30
C ARG A 57 -13.08 -11.67 9.83
N LEU A 58 -11.80 -11.97 9.57
CA LEU A 58 -10.82 -11.00 9.08
C LEU A 58 -11.28 -10.28 7.80
N GLN A 59 -12.07 -10.95 6.95
CA GLN A 59 -12.54 -10.38 5.70
C GLN A 59 -13.48 -9.18 5.92
N HIS A 60 -14.26 -9.17 7.00
CA HIS A 60 -15.13 -8.04 7.34
C HIS A 60 -14.35 -6.75 7.62
N TYR A 61 -13.09 -6.90 8.04
CA TYR A 61 -12.20 -5.80 8.40
C TYR A 61 -11.11 -5.56 7.38
N THR A 62 -11.13 -6.27 6.24
CA THR A 62 -10.16 -6.08 5.16
C THR A 62 -10.74 -5.11 4.14
N LYS A 63 -10.25 -3.87 4.14
CA LYS A 63 -10.58 -2.88 3.12
C LYS A 63 -9.66 -3.04 1.92
N VAL A 64 -10.21 -2.82 0.72
CA VAL A 64 -9.45 -2.83 -0.54
C VAL A 64 -9.70 -1.54 -1.29
N GLN A 65 -8.64 -0.92 -1.81
CA GLN A 65 -8.72 0.22 -2.71
C GLN A 65 -7.88 -0.04 -3.96
N GLU A 66 -8.44 0.30 -5.11
CA GLU A 66 -7.71 0.29 -6.36
C GLU A 66 -7.05 1.64 -6.64
N TYR A 67 -5.82 1.58 -7.14
CA TYR A 67 -5.07 2.73 -7.64
C TYR A 67 -4.67 2.53 -9.10
N LYS A 68 -4.73 3.61 -9.87
CA LYS A 68 -4.35 3.64 -11.29
C LYS A 68 -3.23 4.65 -11.49
N HIS A 69 -2.16 4.21 -12.13
CA HIS A 69 -1.02 5.06 -12.43
C HIS A 69 -0.35 4.66 -13.74
N LEU A 70 0.40 5.59 -14.30
CA LEU A 70 1.42 5.33 -15.31
C LEU A 70 2.76 5.19 -14.59
N LEU A 71 3.54 4.17 -14.95
CA LEU A 71 4.98 4.17 -14.71
C LEU A 71 5.66 4.65 -15.97
N GLU A 72 6.66 5.52 -15.78
CA GLU A 72 7.53 6.01 -16.84
C GLU A 72 8.72 5.08 -16.91
N LEU A 73 8.96 4.49 -18.09
CA LEU A 73 10.04 3.53 -18.29
C LEU A 73 11.10 4.09 -19.24
N ASP A 74 12.37 3.78 -18.99
CA ASP A 74 13.46 4.02 -19.93
C ASP A 74 13.48 2.98 -21.08
N ALA A 75 14.51 3.03 -21.94
CA ALA A 75 14.65 2.09 -23.06
C ALA A 75 14.92 0.64 -22.60
N SER A 76 15.44 0.46 -21.39
CA SER A 76 15.78 -0.81 -20.75
C SER A 76 14.68 -1.30 -19.81
N ASP A 77 13.49 -0.69 -19.85
CA ASP A 77 12.32 -1.02 -19.01
C ASP A 77 12.52 -0.76 -17.51
N ASN A 78 13.50 0.06 -17.12
CA ASN A 78 13.62 0.51 -15.74
C ASN A 78 12.56 1.57 -15.42
N ILE A 79 12.00 1.50 -14.21
CA ILE A 79 11.07 2.53 -13.71
C ILE A 79 11.88 3.77 -13.34
N ILE A 80 11.60 4.87 -14.04
CA ILE A 80 12.29 6.17 -13.84
C ILE A 80 11.34 7.28 -13.37
N GLY A 81 10.07 6.95 -13.15
CA GLY A 81 9.07 7.89 -12.67
C GLY A 81 7.66 7.31 -12.73
N GLY A 82 6.68 8.16 -12.49
CA GLY A 82 5.30 7.76 -12.58
C GLY A 82 4.31 8.88 -12.28
N LYS A 83 3.06 8.64 -12.68
CA LYS A 83 1.97 9.60 -12.58
C LYS A 83 0.68 8.93 -12.16
N TRP A 84 0.07 9.42 -11.08
CA TRP A 84 -1.29 9.04 -10.70
C TRP A 84 -2.32 9.44 -11.76
N LEU A 85 -3.29 8.58 -11.99
CA LEU A 85 -4.36 8.80 -12.96
C LEU A 85 -5.73 8.96 -12.28
N LYS A 86 -6.62 9.73 -12.92
CA LYS A 86 -8.03 9.86 -12.53
C LYS A 86 -8.17 10.20 -11.03
N GLU A 87 -9.06 9.51 -10.32
CA GLU A 87 -9.27 9.70 -8.89
C GLU A 87 -8.03 9.38 -8.05
N SER A 88 -7.15 8.49 -8.50
CA SER A 88 -5.92 8.17 -7.76
C SER A 88 -4.97 9.37 -7.67
N ASN A 89 -5.14 10.41 -8.51
CA ASN A 89 -4.37 11.66 -8.37
C ASN A 89 -4.82 12.53 -7.18
N LYS A 90 -5.98 12.21 -6.57
CA LYS A 90 -6.47 12.86 -5.34
C LYS A 90 -6.60 11.89 -4.17
N LYS A 91 -6.80 10.61 -4.48
CA LYS A 91 -7.02 9.51 -3.53
C LYS A 91 -5.88 8.52 -3.68
N HIS A 92 -4.68 8.92 -3.28
CA HIS A 92 -3.53 8.03 -3.11
C HIS A 92 -3.07 8.09 -1.65
N PRO A 93 -2.31 7.10 -1.15
CA PRO A 93 -1.68 7.21 0.16
C PRO A 93 -0.74 8.43 0.19
N ASP A 94 -0.74 9.17 1.29
CA ASP A 94 0.19 10.30 1.47
C ASP A 94 1.61 9.82 1.76
N PHE A 95 1.73 8.76 2.56
CA PHE A 95 3.00 8.19 2.96
C PHE A 95 2.88 6.68 3.26
N LEU A 96 4.00 5.99 3.23
CA LEU A 96 4.16 4.63 3.74
C LEU A 96 5.29 4.62 4.75
N TRP A 97 5.12 3.89 5.84
CA TRP A 97 6.12 3.74 6.88
C TRP A 97 6.11 2.30 7.38
N PHE A 98 7.28 1.86 7.83
CA PHE A 98 7.47 0.53 8.40
C PHE A 98 8.17 0.66 9.74
N PRO A 99 7.65 0.04 10.81
CA PRO A 99 8.38 -0.02 12.07
C PRO A 99 9.66 -0.85 11.87
N THR A 100 10.78 -0.36 12.39
CA THR A 100 12.09 -1.02 12.26
C THR A 100 12.40 -1.96 13.41
N GLY A 101 11.56 -1.99 14.45
CA GLY A 101 11.72 -2.82 15.63
C GLY A 101 10.59 -2.63 16.63
N VAL A 102 10.63 -3.42 17.69
CA VAL A 102 9.73 -3.27 18.85
C VAL A 102 10.34 -2.34 19.90
N PRO A 103 9.54 -1.77 20.81
CA PRO A 103 10.06 -1.00 21.94
C PRO A 103 11.03 -1.82 22.80
N ALA A 104 11.94 -1.14 23.51
CA ALA A 104 12.80 -1.79 24.50
C ALA A 104 11.95 -2.41 25.63
N GLU A 105 12.36 -3.54 26.18
CA GLU A 105 11.57 -4.28 27.18
C GLU A 105 11.26 -3.47 28.44
N ASN A 106 12.18 -2.60 28.86
CA ASN A 106 12.03 -1.70 30.00
C ASN A 106 11.23 -0.41 29.68
N THR A 107 10.62 -0.29 28.50
CA THR A 107 9.81 0.87 28.14
C THR A 107 8.59 0.99 29.05
N ILE A 108 8.45 2.14 29.71
CA ILE A 108 7.26 2.54 30.47
C ILE A 108 6.75 3.84 29.85
N THR A 109 5.48 3.87 29.46
CA THR A 109 4.88 5.09 28.90
C THR A 109 4.67 6.15 29.99
N ASN A 110 4.42 7.40 29.58
CA ASN A 110 4.10 8.50 30.49
C ASN A 110 2.83 8.28 31.35
N VAL A 111 1.95 7.36 30.93
CA VAL A 111 0.76 6.94 31.68
C VAL A 111 0.98 5.68 32.52
N GLY A 112 2.22 5.19 32.62
CA GLY A 112 2.60 4.06 33.47
C GLY A 112 2.38 2.67 32.84
N LEU A 113 2.11 2.56 31.53
CA LEU A 113 2.00 1.26 30.86
C LEU A 113 3.38 0.66 30.62
N SER A 114 3.65 -0.49 31.23
CA SER A 114 4.90 -1.25 31.04
C SER A 114 4.80 -2.17 29.82
N TYR A 115 5.70 -1.99 28.85
CA TYR A 115 5.76 -2.85 27.67
C TYR A 115 6.06 -4.31 28.03
N LYS A 116 6.92 -4.54 29.04
CA LYS A 116 7.21 -5.89 29.56
C LYS A 116 5.93 -6.62 30.00
N ASN A 117 5.11 -5.98 30.84
CA ASN A 117 3.88 -6.60 31.35
C ASN A 117 2.89 -6.89 30.21
N VAL A 118 2.73 -5.96 29.25
CA VAL A 118 1.87 -6.17 28.07
C VAL A 118 2.36 -7.35 27.23
N LYS A 119 3.67 -7.45 27.01
CA LYS A 119 4.29 -8.53 26.23
C LYS A 119 4.12 -9.89 26.91
N GLU A 120 4.25 -9.97 28.23
CA GLU A 120 4.01 -11.19 29.00
C GLU A 120 2.57 -11.68 28.86
N LEU A 121 1.58 -10.79 29.02
CA LEU A 121 0.16 -11.13 28.83
C LEU A 121 -0.15 -11.57 27.39
N LEU A 122 0.42 -10.87 26.39
CA LEU A 122 0.27 -11.25 24.98
C LEU A 122 0.82 -12.66 24.72
N ASN A 123 1.98 -13.00 25.29
CA ASN A 123 2.55 -14.34 25.13
C ASN A 123 1.67 -15.42 25.75
N GLU A 124 1.09 -15.18 26.93
CA GLU A 124 0.18 -16.13 27.56
C GLU A 124 -1.13 -16.25 26.77
N SER A 125 -1.67 -15.16 26.23
CA SER A 125 -2.84 -15.19 25.37
C SER A 125 -2.64 -16.03 24.10
N ILE A 126 -1.44 -16.00 23.51
CA ILE A 126 -1.12 -16.80 22.32
C ILE A 126 -0.95 -18.29 22.68
N LYS A 127 -0.44 -18.60 23.88
CA LYS A 127 -0.26 -19.99 24.36
C LYS A 127 -1.58 -20.63 24.80
N GLY A 128 -2.48 -19.83 25.35
CA GLY A 128 -3.82 -20.27 25.72
C GLY A 128 -4.53 -20.79 24.48
N ARG A 129 -4.74 -22.11 24.42
CA ARG A 129 -5.62 -22.70 23.41
C ARG A 129 -7.03 -22.19 23.70
N CYS A 130 -7.48 -21.20 22.95
CA CYS A 130 -8.90 -20.87 22.82
C CYS A 130 -9.58 -21.90 21.92
#